data_AF-A0A9N8DWK0-F1
#
_entry.id   AF-A0A9N8DWK0-F1
#
_cell.length_a   1.000
_cell.length_b   1.000
_cell.length_c   1.000
_cell.angle_alpha   90.00
_cell.angle_beta   90.00
_cell.angle_gamma   90.00
#
_symmetry.space_group_name_H-M   'P 1'
#
loop_
_entity.id
_entity.type
_entity.pdbx_description
1 polymer ?
#
loop_
_entity_poly.entity_id
_entity_poly.type
_entity_poly.pdbx_seq_one_letter_code
_entity_poly.pdbx_strand_id
1 'polypeptide(L)'
;MGFFAKILGKKENAAAAPTPAPRAAAGKKASAGKKMPSDGPRSAPAAATKKPAAKKPPAKPPAKKPPAKKPPAKKPPEKKPPAKAPAKKPPAAAPKKPAAKAPAKAPAKKPAAAAAKKAPVKAPAAKKATTSSTGALPSLSERNSSNYTATDVEAAFRAAPAHKWKLQTYQFSGSLSFFAMGEQKEIKKKSIPQAIKLFQSNPAEYIGLMYQTSMKTWQPKDCQYTLIMRKGTTQLKPQGVDPSGWMTLMIHEYQQLPPLTELPRNKRDKYTYNMTHKGRKLPKPLLPGRGMGIADLPSLKIIGDIDPSDIHQGRVGDCWLLSAISAVAEFDGAIKKLFRKTKHIDRKPLDDGSINFYTISLYDLTTWKEVDIVIDESLCADPAGNGNLLASKPSEDGELWVCYLEKALAIHCGGWDEITGGQCTHAWAIMTGCKEQYTIARNPKTKKFRCMAKFNPQTKQWAKHYNSPHGPDGGNWVCPWPQVGGGGPATLELTEEQVYQRLCAFDRSNFIVGAGTKGLSDKNKTGGMVDNHAYSVIDCHPQVAGTKIDLLKVRNPWGSGEIEDGDFDDDGPGWDRYPQIKAELKPVVADDGIFYLTKDEFFQFFDHIYVSASNMTEFKED
;
A
#
# COMPACT_ATOMS: atom_id res chain seq x y z
N MET A 1 50.45 -3.54 39.16
CA MET A 1 51.45 -3.77 38.08
C MET A 1 50.78 -3.24 36.81
N GLY A 2 51.17 -2.16 36.13
CA GLY A 2 52.48 -1.49 35.96
C GLY A 2 53.00 -1.79 34.53
N PHE A 3 53.68 -0.91 33.77
CA PHE A 3 53.99 0.53 33.89
C PHE A 3 54.57 0.99 32.50
N PHE A 4 54.68 2.30 32.21
CA PHE A 4 55.29 2.91 30.99
C PHE A 4 54.57 2.68 29.62
N ALA A 5 54.76 3.49 28.55
CA ALA A 5 54.99 4.94 28.46
C ALA A 5 54.81 5.53 27.03
N LYS A 6 54.64 6.86 27.00
CA LYS A 6 54.72 7.83 25.88
C LYS A 6 55.85 7.63 24.86
N ILE A 7 55.70 8.20 23.66
CA ILE A 7 56.47 9.40 23.18
C ILE A 7 55.84 10.04 21.91
N LEU A 8 56.12 11.33 21.67
CA LEU A 8 55.66 12.19 20.56
C LEU A 8 56.83 12.55 19.62
N GLY A 9 56.55 12.89 18.35
CA GLY A 9 57.57 13.39 17.42
C GLY A 9 57.07 14.20 16.20
N LYS A 10 57.30 15.52 16.25
CA LYS A 10 57.69 16.51 15.19
C LYS A 10 57.16 16.36 13.73
N LYS A 11 56.65 17.43 13.07
CA LYS A 11 57.36 18.61 12.46
C LYS A 11 58.40 18.20 11.38
N GLU A 12 58.54 18.83 10.20
CA GLU A 12 57.97 20.10 9.66
C GLU A 12 57.99 20.17 8.10
N ASN A 13 57.69 21.33 7.49
CA ASN A 13 57.48 21.56 6.04
C ASN A 13 58.73 21.53 5.14
N ALA A 14 58.56 21.26 3.82
CA ALA A 14 59.49 21.72 2.77
C ALA A 14 58.86 21.89 1.35
N ALA A 15 58.94 23.13 0.83
CA ALA A 15 59.13 23.61 -0.55
C ALA A 15 58.61 22.88 -1.83
N ALA A 16 57.77 23.64 -2.59
CA ALA A 16 57.95 24.06 -4.00
C ALA A 16 57.94 23.07 -5.21
N ALA A 17 57.52 23.59 -6.36
CA ALA A 17 57.47 22.92 -7.67
C ALA A 17 58.71 23.24 -8.56
N PRO A 18 58.88 22.60 -9.74
CA PRO A 18 58.29 23.20 -10.94
C PRO A 18 57.77 22.20 -12.01
N THR A 19 57.02 22.74 -12.98
CA THR A 19 56.68 22.07 -14.26
C THR A 19 57.92 21.90 -15.14
N PRO A 20 57.94 20.93 -16.08
CA PRO A 20 57.72 21.35 -17.49
C PRO A 20 56.98 20.32 -18.38
N ALA A 21 56.47 20.81 -19.51
CA ALA A 21 56.22 20.05 -20.74
C ALA A 21 57.14 20.61 -21.84
N PRO A 22 57.53 19.85 -22.88
CA PRO A 22 56.85 20.08 -24.17
C PRO A 22 56.88 18.93 -25.23
N ARG A 23 55.93 19.02 -26.20
CA ARG A 23 56.02 18.60 -27.63
C ARG A 23 56.16 17.09 -28.00
N ALA A 24 56.02 16.68 -29.27
CA ALA A 24 55.02 16.97 -30.33
C ALA A 24 55.39 16.30 -31.70
N ALA A 25 54.43 15.67 -32.38
CA ALA A 25 54.34 15.39 -33.84
C ALA A 25 53.06 14.55 -34.12
N ALA A 26 52.46 14.45 -35.31
CA ALA A 26 52.27 15.31 -36.50
C ALA A 26 51.16 14.65 -37.38
N GLY A 27 50.37 15.31 -38.24
CA GLY A 27 50.18 16.73 -38.55
C GLY A 27 49.10 16.94 -39.64
N LYS A 28 48.96 18.19 -40.15
CA LYS A 28 48.74 18.61 -41.58
C LYS A 28 47.62 17.93 -42.41
N LYS A 29 46.71 18.62 -43.14
CA LYS A 29 46.53 20.01 -43.68
C LYS A 29 45.02 20.39 -43.59
N ALA A 30 44.56 21.62 -43.32
CA ALA A 30 44.61 22.88 -44.11
C ALA A 30 43.80 22.81 -45.43
N SER A 31 43.07 23.84 -45.93
CA SER A 31 42.79 25.26 -45.56
C SER A 31 41.79 25.85 -46.60
N ALA A 32 41.06 26.98 -46.50
CA ALA A 32 40.66 28.03 -45.51
C ALA A 32 39.62 28.95 -46.23
N GLY A 33 38.93 29.98 -45.69
CA GLY A 33 38.81 30.60 -44.36
C GLY A 33 38.40 32.11 -44.43
N LYS A 34 38.35 32.82 -43.28
CA LYS A 34 38.30 34.31 -43.08
C LYS A 34 37.04 35.08 -43.61
N LYS A 35 36.56 36.19 -42.99
CA LYS A 35 37.03 37.06 -41.87
C LYS A 35 35.89 37.39 -40.84
N MET A 36 36.25 38.05 -39.74
CA MET A 36 35.41 38.85 -38.80
C MET A 36 35.82 40.35 -38.89
N PRO A 37 35.32 41.36 -38.11
CA PRO A 37 34.34 41.35 -36.99
C PRO A 37 33.30 42.52 -36.97
N SER A 38 32.67 42.72 -35.80
CA SER A 38 32.24 43.98 -35.12
C SER A 38 30.93 44.72 -35.44
N ASP A 39 30.28 45.10 -34.32
CA ASP A 39 29.45 46.28 -34.00
C ASP A 39 28.02 46.52 -34.56
N GLY A 40 27.17 47.05 -33.66
CA GLY A 40 26.02 47.91 -33.98
C GLY A 40 24.61 47.30 -33.82
N PRO A 41 23.77 47.77 -32.88
CA PRO A 41 22.36 47.38 -32.79
C PRO A 41 21.47 48.27 -33.69
N ARG A 42 20.43 47.68 -34.33
CA ARG A 42 19.30 48.49 -34.84
C ARG A 42 17.98 47.72 -34.98
N SER A 43 16.93 48.54 -35.03
CA SER A 43 15.50 48.26 -34.98
C SER A 43 14.93 47.39 -36.12
N ALA A 44 13.75 46.83 -35.83
CA ALA A 44 12.86 46.09 -36.71
C ALA A 44 12.46 46.77 -38.04
N PRO A 45 11.98 45.99 -39.01
CA PRO A 45 10.92 46.36 -39.95
C PRO A 45 9.54 45.76 -39.55
N ALA A 46 8.47 46.24 -40.17
CA ALA A 46 7.09 45.84 -39.89
C ALA A 46 6.30 45.46 -41.18
N ALA A 47 5.00 45.20 -41.03
CA ALA A 47 4.01 44.76 -42.04
C ALA A 47 4.11 43.26 -42.44
N ALA A 48 3.02 42.59 -42.87
CA ALA A 48 1.65 43.06 -43.12
C ALA A 48 0.56 42.12 -42.56
N THR A 49 -0.67 42.61 -42.47
CA THR A 49 -1.82 41.99 -41.77
C THR A 49 -2.56 40.91 -42.56
N LYS A 50 -3.09 39.89 -41.86
CA LYS A 50 -4.35 39.20 -42.23
C LYS A 50 -5.31 39.13 -41.04
N LYS A 51 -6.58 39.48 -41.25
CA LYS A 51 -7.66 39.39 -40.23
C LYS A 51 -8.00 37.92 -39.91
N PRO A 52 -8.14 37.54 -38.63
CA PRO A 52 -9.02 36.45 -38.21
C PRO A 52 -10.48 36.94 -38.13
N ALA A 53 -11.44 36.10 -38.48
CA ALA A 53 -12.87 36.41 -38.32
C ALA A 53 -13.33 36.19 -36.87
N ALA A 54 -14.27 37.02 -36.39
CA ALA A 54 -14.83 36.88 -35.05
C ALA A 54 -15.69 35.61 -34.91
N LYS A 55 -15.41 34.77 -33.91
CA LYS A 55 -16.31 33.70 -33.46
C LYS A 55 -17.13 34.18 -32.27
N LYS A 56 -18.42 33.83 -32.24
CA LYS A 56 -19.33 34.13 -31.11
C LYS A 56 -18.81 33.54 -29.79
N PRO A 57 -19.06 34.19 -28.65
CA PRO A 57 -18.85 33.57 -27.34
C PRO A 57 -19.83 32.38 -27.15
N PRO A 58 -19.44 31.33 -26.40
CA PRO A 58 -20.33 30.22 -26.07
C PRO A 58 -21.46 30.67 -25.13
N ALA A 59 -22.63 30.03 -25.25
CA ALA A 59 -23.79 30.34 -24.42
C ALA A 59 -23.59 29.93 -22.95
N LYS A 60 -24.17 30.69 -22.01
CA LYS A 60 -24.24 30.29 -20.60
C LYS A 60 -25.08 29.00 -20.45
N PRO A 61 -24.66 28.05 -19.59
CA PRO A 61 -25.52 26.93 -19.22
C PRO A 61 -26.75 27.43 -18.44
N PRO A 62 -27.92 26.77 -18.55
CA PRO A 62 -29.13 27.18 -17.86
C PRO A 62 -29.00 26.99 -16.34
N ALA A 63 -29.57 27.92 -15.57
CA ALA A 63 -29.57 27.85 -14.11
C ALA A 63 -30.42 26.67 -13.61
N LYS A 64 -29.85 25.84 -12.72
CA LYS A 64 -30.61 24.79 -12.03
C LYS A 64 -31.65 25.45 -11.10
N LYS A 65 -32.94 25.14 -11.29
CA LYS A 65 -33.96 25.45 -10.29
C LYS A 65 -33.65 24.71 -8.97
N PRO A 66 -33.92 25.32 -7.80
CA PRO A 66 -33.83 24.60 -6.53
C PRO A 66 -34.88 23.47 -6.48
N PRO A 67 -34.58 22.33 -5.82
CA PRO A 67 -35.54 21.24 -5.67
C PRO A 67 -36.69 21.65 -4.75
N ALA A 68 -37.91 21.23 -5.09
CA ALA A 68 -39.08 21.43 -4.24
C ALA A 68 -38.99 20.58 -2.96
N LYS A 69 -39.44 21.12 -1.83
CA LYS A 69 -39.52 20.39 -0.56
C LYS A 69 -40.53 19.25 -0.69
N LYS A 70 -40.11 17.99 -0.50
CA LYS A 70 -41.05 16.89 -0.23
C LYS A 70 -41.67 17.07 1.17
N PRO A 71 -42.96 16.76 1.35
CA PRO A 71 -43.55 16.62 2.69
C PRO A 71 -42.95 15.40 3.42
N PRO A 72 -42.95 15.39 4.77
CA PRO A 72 -42.39 14.28 5.55
C PRO A 72 -43.23 13.00 5.40
N ALA A 73 -42.54 11.86 5.36
CA ALA A 73 -43.18 10.54 5.33
C ALA A 73 -43.77 10.18 6.72
N LYS A 74 -44.91 9.50 6.74
CA LYS A 74 -45.53 8.99 7.97
C LYS A 74 -44.78 7.74 8.47
N LYS A 75 -44.54 7.64 9.78
CA LYS A 75 -44.02 6.42 10.42
C LYS A 75 -45.02 5.25 10.25
N PRO A 76 -44.56 4.03 9.95
CA PRO A 76 -45.32 2.80 10.21
C PRO A 76 -45.45 2.54 11.72
N PRO A 77 -46.50 1.82 12.18
CA PRO A 77 -46.68 1.47 13.59
C PRO A 77 -45.83 0.26 14.03
N GLU A 78 -45.48 0.22 15.31
CA GLU A 78 -44.78 -0.89 15.95
C GLU A 78 -45.62 -2.18 16.00
N LYS A 79 -44.94 -3.33 16.02
CA LYS A 79 -45.55 -4.64 16.32
C LYS A 79 -44.91 -5.24 17.58
N LYS A 80 -45.72 -5.58 18.58
CA LYS A 80 -45.28 -6.30 19.79
C LYS A 80 -44.96 -7.78 19.48
N PRO A 81 -44.02 -8.42 20.21
CA PRO A 81 -43.67 -9.83 20.02
C PRO A 81 -44.66 -10.79 20.72
N PRO A 82 -44.84 -12.02 20.19
CA PRO A 82 -45.55 -13.11 20.87
C PRO A 82 -44.66 -13.88 21.87
N ALA A 83 -45.28 -14.75 22.69
CA ALA A 83 -44.67 -15.35 23.89
C ALA A 83 -43.96 -16.71 23.68
N LYS A 84 -43.31 -17.21 24.74
CA LYS A 84 -42.49 -18.45 24.80
C LYS A 84 -43.28 -19.71 25.22
N ALA A 85 -42.60 -20.86 25.04
CA ALA A 85 -42.67 -22.13 25.80
C ALA A 85 -43.62 -23.24 25.29
N PRO A 86 -43.41 -24.53 25.67
CA PRO A 86 -42.26 -25.16 26.36
C PRO A 86 -41.62 -26.36 25.60
N ALA A 87 -40.58 -26.98 26.18
CA ALA A 87 -39.79 -28.08 25.59
C ALA A 87 -40.21 -29.50 26.04
N LYS A 88 -39.63 -30.55 25.41
CA LYS A 88 -39.64 -31.96 25.88
C LYS A 88 -38.25 -32.61 25.77
N LYS A 89 -37.98 -33.62 26.61
CA LYS A 89 -36.71 -34.39 26.71
C LYS A 89 -36.82 -35.80 26.09
N PRO A 90 -35.69 -36.52 25.85
CA PRO A 90 -35.64 -37.78 25.10
C PRO A 90 -35.37 -39.04 25.96
N PRO A 91 -35.48 -40.23 25.36
CA PRO A 91 -34.70 -41.43 25.68
C PRO A 91 -33.67 -41.76 24.55
N ALA A 92 -32.85 -42.81 24.59
CA ALA A 92 -31.96 -43.39 25.61
C ALA A 92 -31.47 -44.79 25.11
N ALA A 93 -30.25 -45.19 25.53
CA ALA A 93 -29.65 -46.54 25.42
C ALA A 93 -29.19 -47.08 24.04
N ALA A 94 -28.09 -47.85 24.10
CA ALA A 94 -27.59 -48.82 23.10
C ALA A 94 -27.68 -50.24 23.73
N PRO A 95 -27.14 -51.38 23.20
CA PRO A 95 -25.71 -51.59 22.87
C PRO A 95 -25.33 -52.67 21.80
N LYS A 96 -24.01 -52.83 21.57
CA LYS A 96 -23.22 -54.08 21.34
C LYS A 96 -22.25 -54.09 20.13
N LYS A 97 -21.23 -54.95 20.27
CA LYS A 97 -20.03 -55.20 19.42
C LYS A 97 -19.94 -56.72 19.19
N PRO A 98 -19.15 -57.26 18.23
CA PRO A 98 -17.77 -57.69 18.57
C PRO A 98 -16.73 -57.69 17.40
N ALA A 99 -15.54 -58.23 17.71
CA ALA A 99 -14.32 -58.57 16.93
C ALA A 99 -14.35 -58.57 15.36
N ALA A 100 -13.33 -58.15 14.59
CA ALA A 100 -11.85 -58.10 14.69
C ALA A 100 -11.07 -59.34 14.17
N LYS A 101 -10.22 -59.15 13.12
CA LYS A 101 -9.01 -59.94 12.78
C LYS A 101 -8.19 -59.33 11.61
N ALA A 102 -6.92 -59.71 11.52
CA ALA A 102 -5.90 -59.45 10.49
C ALA A 102 -4.84 -60.60 10.57
N PRO A 103 -3.66 -60.64 9.87
CA PRO A 103 -3.05 -59.73 8.87
C PRO A 103 -2.41 -60.50 7.66
N ALA A 104 -1.30 -59.98 7.10
CA ALA A 104 -0.33 -60.60 6.16
C ALA A 104 -0.73 -60.66 4.66
N LYS A 105 0.18 -60.70 3.66
CA LYS A 105 1.67 -60.57 3.59
C LYS A 105 2.10 -60.10 2.18
N ALA A 106 3.36 -59.67 2.01
CA ALA A 106 3.96 -59.37 0.69
C ALA A 106 4.99 -60.44 0.24
N PRO A 107 5.34 -60.48 -1.06
CA PRO A 107 6.73 -60.71 -1.48
C PRO A 107 7.17 -59.76 -2.63
N ALA A 108 8.44 -59.85 -3.07
CA ALA A 108 9.04 -58.97 -4.08
C ALA A 108 10.20 -59.63 -4.85
N LYS A 109 10.53 -59.16 -6.07
CA LYS A 109 11.91 -58.93 -6.61
C LYS A 109 11.97 -58.45 -8.09
N LYS A 110 13.18 -58.03 -8.48
CA LYS A 110 13.70 -57.56 -9.81
C LYS A 110 14.13 -58.77 -10.71
N PRO A 111 14.63 -58.65 -11.98
CA PRO A 111 15.51 -57.58 -12.50
C PRO A 111 15.42 -57.14 -14.01
N ALA A 112 16.09 -56.00 -14.26
CA ALA A 112 16.92 -55.58 -15.41
C ALA A 112 16.58 -55.88 -16.90
N ALA A 113 16.56 -54.80 -17.69
CA ALA A 113 17.20 -54.68 -19.02
C ALA A 113 17.53 -53.18 -19.29
N ALA A 114 18.40 -52.86 -20.25
CA ALA A 114 18.84 -51.48 -20.52
C ALA A 114 18.90 -51.14 -22.02
N ALA A 115 18.53 -49.89 -22.37
CA ALA A 115 18.83 -49.27 -23.66
C ALA A 115 18.80 -47.73 -23.52
N ALA A 116 19.78 -47.04 -24.10
CA ALA A 116 19.87 -45.57 -24.06
C ALA A 116 19.35 -44.92 -25.36
N LYS A 117 18.67 -43.78 -25.23
CA LYS A 117 18.46 -42.79 -26.32
C LYS A 117 18.17 -41.41 -25.72
N LYS A 118 18.61 -40.35 -26.41
CA LYS A 118 18.57 -38.96 -25.93
C LYS A 118 17.14 -38.42 -25.89
N ALA A 119 16.84 -37.56 -24.91
CA ALA A 119 15.58 -36.82 -24.78
C ALA A 119 15.86 -35.37 -24.34
N PRO A 120 15.00 -34.39 -24.71
CA PRO A 120 15.23 -32.97 -24.44
C PRO A 120 15.00 -32.58 -22.97
N VAL A 121 15.47 -31.38 -22.61
CA VAL A 121 15.40 -30.80 -21.25
C VAL A 121 13.95 -30.74 -20.77
N LYS A 122 13.67 -31.38 -19.63
CA LYS A 122 12.40 -31.24 -18.90
C LYS A 122 12.47 -30.06 -17.92
N ALA A 123 11.35 -29.37 -17.75
CA ALA A 123 11.12 -28.47 -16.63
C ALA A 123 11.22 -29.24 -15.29
N PRO A 124 11.62 -28.59 -14.18
CA PRO A 124 11.70 -29.24 -12.88
C PRO A 124 10.33 -29.73 -12.42
N ALA A 125 10.27 -30.96 -11.91
CA ALA A 125 9.03 -31.54 -11.40
C ALA A 125 8.74 -31.01 -9.99
N ALA A 126 7.56 -30.43 -9.79
CA ALA A 126 7.07 -30.10 -8.45
C ALA A 126 7.04 -31.36 -7.58
N LYS A 127 7.58 -31.27 -6.35
CA LYS A 127 7.53 -32.37 -5.38
C LYS A 127 6.07 -32.63 -5.01
N LYS A 128 5.64 -33.91 -5.04
CA LYS A 128 4.31 -34.28 -4.53
C LYS A 128 4.24 -34.00 -3.02
N ALA A 129 3.47 -33.00 -2.62
CA ALA A 129 2.99 -32.90 -1.26
C ALA A 129 2.20 -34.19 -0.91
N THR A 130 2.49 -34.79 0.23
CA THR A 130 1.83 -36.02 0.69
C THR A 130 0.72 -35.63 1.66
N THR A 131 -0.52 -35.87 1.25
CA THR A 131 -1.72 -35.48 1.99
C THR A 131 -2.03 -36.47 3.13
N SER A 132 -1.56 -36.19 4.34
CA SER A 132 -1.99 -36.93 5.53
C SER A 132 -1.87 -36.15 6.84
N SER A 133 -2.83 -35.26 7.11
CA SER A 133 -3.38 -35.09 8.45
C SER A 133 -4.81 -34.57 8.36
N THR A 134 -5.64 -34.87 9.37
CA THR A 134 -7.00 -34.33 9.52
C THR A 134 -7.08 -33.29 10.63
N GLY A 135 -5.96 -32.61 10.92
CA GLY A 135 -5.99 -31.38 11.70
C GLY A 135 -6.46 -30.21 10.83
N ALA A 136 -7.16 -29.26 11.43
CA ALA A 136 -7.21 -27.92 10.84
C ALA A 136 -5.79 -27.37 10.78
N LEU A 137 -5.42 -26.75 9.66
CA LEU A 137 -4.25 -25.86 9.66
C LEU A 137 -4.62 -24.63 10.50
N PRO A 138 -3.66 -24.00 11.18
CA PRO A 138 -3.90 -22.69 11.81
C PRO A 138 -4.39 -21.68 10.78
N SER A 139 -5.11 -20.66 11.23
CA SER A 139 -5.57 -19.53 10.42
C SER A 139 -4.40 -18.90 9.64
N LEU A 140 -4.66 -18.13 8.57
CA LEU A 140 -3.55 -17.44 7.90
C LEU A 140 -2.85 -16.47 8.85
N SER A 141 -3.64 -15.84 9.73
CA SER A 141 -3.17 -14.98 10.82
C SER A 141 -2.36 -15.72 11.90
N GLU A 142 -2.63 -17.00 12.20
CA GLU A 142 -1.80 -17.83 13.10
C GLU A 142 -0.56 -18.41 12.38
N ARG A 143 -0.61 -18.62 11.06
CA ARG A 143 0.54 -19.04 10.24
C ARG A 143 1.55 -17.91 10.05
N ASN A 144 1.04 -16.68 9.94
CA ASN A 144 1.78 -15.46 9.62
C ASN A 144 1.70 -14.43 10.76
N SER A 145 1.59 -14.88 12.00
CA SER A 145 1.70 -14.01 13.18
C SER A 145 3.16 -13.61 13.43
N SER A 146 3.73 -12.81 12.53
CA SER A 146 4.66 -11.79 12.98
C SER A 146 3.91 -10.95 14.03
N ASN A 147 4.50 -10.79 15.22
CA ASN A 147 3.86 -10.07 16.31
C ASN A 147 3.94 -8.57 16.02
N TYR A 148 3.05 -8.06 15.16
CA TYR A 148 3.00 -6.65 14.81
C TYR A 148 2.92 -5.79 16.07
N THR A 149 3.99 -5.04 16.32
CA THR A 149 4.11 -4.12 17.45
C THR A 149 4.09 -2.70 16.94
N ALA A 150 2.87 -2.21 16.66
CA ALA A 150 2.59 -0.82 16.30
C ALA A 150 3.52 0.15 17.05
N THR A 151 4.36 0.88 16.32
CA THR A 151 5.38 1.72 16.97
C THR A 151 4.68 2.80 17.77
N ASP A 152 4.96 2.94 19.07
CA ASP A 152 4.44 4.07 19.85
C ASP A 152 5.09 5.38 19.35
N VAL A 153 4.43 5.99 18.36
CA VAL A 153 4.82 7.25 17.72
C VAL A 153 4.91 8.38 18.76
N GLU A 154 4.05 8.34 19.79
CA GLU A 154 4.13 9.33 20.87
C GLU A 154 5.37 9.11 21.75
N ALA A 155 5.74 7.87 22.08
CA ALA A 155 7.01 7.59 22.77
C ALA A 155 8.21 7.94 21.92
N ALA A 156 8.16 7.67 20.60
CA ALA A 156 9.19 8.09 19.67
C ALA A 156 9.34 9.62 19.66
N PHE A 157 8.24 10.38 19.73
CA PHE A 157 8.27 11.85 19.92
C PHE A 157 8.73 12.28 21.32
N ARG A 158 8.34 11.58 22.40
CA ARG A 158 8.80 11.85 23.78
C ARG A 158 10.32 11.61 23.94
N ALA A 159 10.89 10.66 23.20
CA ALA A 159 12.33 10.35 23.17
C ALA A 159 13.13 11.12 22.09
N ALA A 160 12.47 11.97 21.29
CA ALA A 160 13.07 12.59 20.11
C ALA A 160 14.18 13.60 20.46
N PRO A 161 15.39 13.51 19.86
CA PRO A 161 16.52 14.37 20.22
C PRO A 161 16.23 15.87 20.05
N ALA A 162 16.53 16.67 21.08
CA ALA A 162 16.26 18.11 21.12
C ALA A 162 16.74 18.89 19.88
N HIS A 163 17.89 18.51 19.30
CA HIS A 163 18.47 19.19 18.13
C HIS A 163 17.77 18.89 16.78
N LYS A 164 16.85 17.90 16.74
CA LYS A 164 16.05 17.56 15.54
C LYS A 164 14.71 18.32 15.50
N TRP A 165 14.37 19.05 16.56
CA TRP A 165 13.20 19.92 16.62
C TRP A 165 13.48 21.32 16.07
N LYS A 166 12.51 21.90 15.37
CA LYS A 166 12.54 23.26 14.84
C LYS A 166 11.27 24.00 15.20
N LEU A 167 11.43 25.10 15.94
CA LEU A 167 10.33 26.00 16.25
C LEU A 167 10.17 27.03 15.12
N GLN A 168 9.07 26.93 14.38
CA GLN A 168 8.62 27.96 13.46
C GLN A 168 7.66 28.92 14.18
N THR A 169 7.57 30.16 13.69
CA THR A 169 6.57 31.14 14.15
C THR A 169 6.12 31.99 12.98
N TYR A 170 4.82 31.96 12.71
CA TYR A 170 4.17 32.68 11.64
C TYR A 170 3.20 33.70 12.23
N GLN A 171 3.16 34.89 11.63
CA GLN A 171 2.00 35.76 11.73
C GLN A 171 1.18 35.61 10.45
N PHE A 172 -0.14 35.65 10.55
CA PHE A 172 -1.04 35.43 9.42
C PHE A 172 -2.40 36.10 9.65
N SER A 173 -3.11 36.35 8.54
CA SER A 173 -4.46 36.92 8.55
C SER A 173 -5.51 36.01 7.89
N GLY A 174 -5.09 34.89 7.28
CA GLY A 174 -5.96 33.91 6.63
C GLY A 174 -6.36 32.73 7.54
N SER A 175 -6.64 31.59 6.92
CA SER A 175 -7.03 30.35 7.62
C SER A 175 -5.85 29.44 7.94
N LEU A 176 -6.10 28.36 8.69
CA LEU A 176 -5.21 27.20 8.74
C LEU A 176 -5.51 26.25 7.57
N SER A 177 -4.49 25.53 7.13
CA SER A 177 -4.57 24.36 6.25
C SER A 177 -3.92 23.16 6.95
N PHE A 178 -4.44 21.97 6.71
CA PHE A 178 -4.03 20.70 7.31
C PHE A 178 -4.59 19.55 6.48
N PHE A 179 -4.04 18.34 6.62
CA PHE A 179 -4.64 17.12 6.06
C PHE A 179 -5.60 16.49 7.08
N ALA A 180 -5.12 16.25 8.30
CA ALA A 180 -5.93 15.93 9.48
C ALA A 180 -5.66 16.96 10.60
N MET A 181 -6.63 17.13 11.50
CA MET A 181 -6.57 18.02 12.65
C MET A 181 -7.02 17.25 13.89
N GLY A 182 -6.15 17.15 14.88
CA GLY A 182 -6.42 16.52 16.16
C GLY A 182 -7.19 17.41 17.13
N GLU A 183 -7.20 17.01 18.39
CA GLU A 183 -7.85 17.77 19.47
C GLU A 183 -7.23 19.18 19.60
N GLN A 184 -8.10 20.18 19.79
CA GLN A 184 -7.75 21.58 19.99
C GLN A 184 -8.18 22.03 21.39
N LYS A 185 -7.21 22.36 22.24
CA LYS A 185 -7.42 22.78 23.63
C LYS A 185 -7.43 24.30 23.74
N GLU A 186 -8.62 24.89 23.75
CA GLU A 186 -8.81 26.33 23.94
C GLU A 186 -8.70 26.71 25.43
N ILE A 187 -7.72 27.54 25.77
CA ILE A 187 -7.40 27.95 27.12
C ILE A 187 -7.66 29.46 27.28
N LYS A 188 -8.46 29.82 28.28
CA LYS A 188 -8.85 31.20 28.61
C LYS A 188 -8.24 31.66 29.93
N LYS A 189 -8.12 32.98 30.11
CA LYS A 189 -7.70 33.65 31.34
C LYS A 189 -6.27 33.28 31.80
N LYS A 190 -5.36 33.01 30.86
CA LYS A 190 -3.94 32.66 31.11
C LYS A 190 -2.97 33.43 30.20
N SER A 191 -1.77 33.67 30.71
CA SER A 191 -0.74 34.50 30.06
C SER A 191 -0.17 33.87 28.78
N ILE A 192 -0.07 34.65 27.70
CA ILE A 192 0.56 34.21 26.44
C ILE A 192 2.04 33.79 26.64
N PRO A 193 2.91 34.54 27.34
CA PRO A 193 4.23 34.05 27.75
C PRO A 193 4.25 32.68 28.44
N GLN A 194 3.26 32.36 29.29
CA GLN A 194 3.15 31.04 29.92
C GLN A 194 2.73 29.96 28.91
N ALA A 195 1.82 30.29 27.99
CA ALA A 195 1.41 29.42 26.89
C ALA A 195 2.61 29.05 25.98
N ILE A 196 3.44 30.04 25.63
CA ILE A 196 4.65 29.86 24.84
C ILE A 196 5.62 28.92 25.55
N LYS A 197 5.88 29.12 26.85
CA LYS A 197 6.76 28.23 27.63
C LYS A 197 6.21 26.80 27.70
N LEU A 198 4.90 26.64 27.95
CA LEU A 198 4.23 25.33 27.97
C LEU A 198 4.37 24.60 26.63
N PHE A 199 4.10 25.29 25.53
CA PHE A 199 4.23 24.77 24.17
C PHE A 199 5.68 24.39 23.84
N GLN A 200 6.64 25.29 24.09
CA GLN A 200 8.07 25.05 23.84
C GLN A 200 8.64 23.88 24.65
N SER A 201 8.10 23.62 25.85
CA SER A 201 8.55 22.52 26.72
C SER A 201 7.98 21.15 26.33
N ASN A 202 6.92 21.09 25.52
CA ASN A 202 6.19 19.85 25.20
C ASN A 202 5.99 19.65 23.69
N PRO A 203 7.08 19.62 22.88
CA PRO A 203 6.98 19.48 21.42
C PRO A 203 6.37 18.13 20.97
N ALA A 204 6.46 17.10 21.82
CA ALA A 204 5.85 15.80 21.58
C ALA A 204 4.31 15.84 21.70
N GLU A 205 3.76 16.55 22.69
CA GLU A 205 2.31 16.65 22.90
C GLU A 205 1.66 17.63 21.91
N TYR A 206 2.28 18.79 21.70
CA TYR A 206 1.72 19.88 20.90
C TYR A 206 2.49 20.09 19.59
N ILE A 207 1.76 20.08 18.47
CA ILE A 207 2.33 20.50 17.18
C ILE A 207 2.18 22.00 16.95
N GLY A 208 1.12 22.63 17.47
CA GLY A 208 0.85 24.04 17.29
C GLY A 208 0.38 24.79 18.54
N LEU A 209 0.70 26.08 18.61
CA LEU A 209 0.14 27.05 19.55
C LEU A 209 -0.35 28.27 18.75
N MET A 210 -1.64 28.59 18.87
CA MET A 210 -2.29 29.67 18.12
C MET A 210 -2.93 30.70 19.07
N TYR A 211 -2.75 31.99 18.80
CA TYR A 211 -3.33 33.09 19.58
C TYR A 211 -3.33 34.41 18.80
N GLN A 212 -4.14 35.39 19.21
CA GLN A 212 -4.15 36.72 18.60
C GLN A 212 -2.84 37.47 18.91
N THR A 213 -2.15 37.98 17.90
CA THR A 213 -0.81 38.58 18.00
C THR A 213 -0.71 39.68 19.07
N SER A 214 -1.76 40.50 19.22
CA SER A 214 -1.81 41.58 20.22
C SER A 214 -1.86 41.10 21.67
N MET A 215 -2.33 39.87 21.94
CA MET A 215 -2.47 39.35 23.31
C MET A 215 -1.13 39.16 24.05
N LYS A 216 0.02 39.30 23.37
CA LYS A 216 1.37 39.25 23.96
C LYS A 216 1.58 40.30 25.07
N THR A 217 0.86 41.42 25.04
CA THR A 217 0.95 42.53 26.01
C THR A 217 -0.29 42.67 26.90
N TRP A 218 -1.29 41.79 26.76
CA TRP A 218 -2.56 41.89 27.48
C TRP A 218 -2.47 41.26 28.89
N GLN A 219 -3.40 41.64 29.76
CA GLN A 219 -3.50 41.04 31.09
C GLN A 219 -3.99 39.58 30.99
N PRO A 220 -3.47 38.63 31.79
CA PRO A 220 -3.79 37.21 31.63
C PRO A 220 -5.29 36.89 31.63
N LYS A 221 -6.10 37.60 32.41
CA LYS A 221 -7.55 37.46 32.48
C LYS A 221 -8.29 37.72 31.15
N ASP A 222 -7.69 38.49 30.24
CA ASP A 222 -8.24 38.93 28.95
C ASP A 222 -7.62 38.16 27.77
N CYS A 223 -6.62 37.31 28.04
CA CYS A 223 -5.95 36.46 27.05
C CYS A 223 -6.68 35.12 26.82
N GLN A 224 -6.61 34.61 25.60
CA GLN A 224 -6.93 33.22 25.26
C GLN A 224 -5.99 32.68 24.17
N TYR A 225 -5.80 31.36 24.14
CA TYR A 225 -4.98 30.67 23.15
C TYR A 225 -5.46 29.24 22.91
N THR A 226 -5.12 28.67 21.76
CA THR A 226 -5.42 27.28 21.39
C THR A 226 -4.13 26.49 21.29
N LEU A 227 -4.02 25.40 22.04
CA LEU A 227 -3.00 24.36 21.83
C LEU A 227 -3.56 23.31 20.86
N ILE A 228 -2.77 22.91 19.87
CA ILE A 228 -3.13 21.92 18.86
C ILE A 228 -2.32 20.66 19.16
N MET A 229 -3.01 19.57 19.49
CA MET A 229 -2.38 18.28 19.79
C MET A 229 -1.65 17.73 18.57
N ARG A 230 -0.49 17.11 18.77
CA ARG A 230 0.27 16.44 17.69
C ARG A 230 -0.46 15.20 17.18
N LYS A 231 -1.02 14.41 18.09
CA LYS A 231 -1.87 13.25 17.76
C LYS A 231 -3.03 13.68 16.87
N GLY A 232 -3.21 13.02 15.73
CA GLY A 232 -4.27 13.32 14.75
C GLY A 232 -4.06 14.59 13.91
N THR A 233 -2.97 15.36 14.09
CA THR A 233 -2.73 16.57 13.29
C THR A 233 -1.59 16.37 12.30
N THR A 234 -1.88 16.53 11.00
CA THR A 234 -0.90 16.33 9.91
C THR A 234 -0.90 17.51 8.94
N GLN A 235 0.32 17.89 8.49
CA GLN A 235 0.57 19.00 7.55
C GLN A 235 -0.04 20.37 7.92
N LEU A 236 -0.13 20.68 9.21
CA LEU A 236 -0.57 21.99 9.73
C LEU A 236 0.29 23.13 9.14
N LYS A 237 -0.31 24.02 8.36
CA LYS A 237 0.33 25.16 7.69
C LYS A 237 -0.60 26.38 7.67
N PRO A 238 -0.16 27.59 8.08
CA PRO A 238 -0.97 28.81 7.97
C PRO A 238 -1.12 29.26 6.52
N GLN A 239 -2.25 29.88 6.18
CA GLN A 239 -2.52 30.50 4.89
C GLN A 239 -2.57 32.03 5.04
N GLY A 240 -2.10 32.77 4.04
CA GLY A 240 -2.00 34.23 4.13
C GLY A 240 -1.04 34.67 5.24
N VAL A 241 0.18 34.12 5.22
CA VAL A 241 1.29 34.51 6.10
C VAL A 241 1.67 35.96 5.81
N ASP A 242 1.71 36.76 6.87
CA ASP A 242 1.82 38.22 6.84
C ASP A 242 2.57 38.67 8.10
N PRO A 243 3.72 39.36 8.00
CA PRO A 243 4.44 39.88 9.17
C PRO A 243 3.65 40.84 10.07
N SER A 244 2.54 41.40 9.56
CA SER A 244 1.57 42.23 10.29
C SER A 244 0.30 41.49 10.73
N GLY A 245 0.26 40.16 10.53
CA GLY A 245 -0.91 39.32 10.72
C GLY A 245 -1.48 39.32 12.14
N TRP A 246 -2.81 39.46 12.24
CA TRP A 246 -3.51 39.59 13.52
C TRP A 246 -3.50 38.31 14.36
N MET A 247 -3.22 37.14 13.76
CA MET A 247 -2.99 35.87 14.44
C MET A 247 -1.52 35.47 14.39
N THR A 248 -1.02 34.92 15.49
CA THR A 248 0.26 34.21 15.58
C THR A 248 0.00 32.70 15.66
N LEU A 249 0.73 31.91 14.87
CA LEU A 249 0.82 30.46 14.97
C LEU A 249 2.29 30.06 15.17
N MET A 250 2.58 29.33 16.23
CA MET A 250 3.87 28.70 16.49
C MET A 250 3.75 27.20 16.18
N ILE A 251 4.74 26.61 15.50
CA ILE A 251 4.73 25.19 15.11
C ILE A 251 6.05 24.52 15.54
N HIS A 252 5.95 23.32 16.10
CA HIS A 252 7.10 22.43 16.30
C HIS A 252 7.20 21.45 15.13
N GLU A 253 8.05 21.78 14.17
CA GLU A 253 8.49 20.86 13.12
C GLU A 253 9.53 19.89 13.69
N TYR A 254 9.50 18.64 13.24
CA TYR A 254 10.55 17.65 13.49
C TYR A 254 11.30 17.39 12.18
N GLN A 255 12.56 16.95 12.27
CA GLN A 255 13.36 16.59 11.09
C GLN A 255 14.25 15.40 11.41
N GLN A 256 13.93 14.23 10.85
CA GLN A 256 14.64 12.99 11.18
C GLN A 256 16.03 12.91 10.52
N LEU A 257 16.12 13.25 9.23
CA LEU A 257 17.30 13.12 8.40
C LEU A 257 17.93 14.51 8.14
N PRO A 258 19.21 14.61 7.74
CA PRO A 258 19.83 15.88 7.38
C PRO A 258 19.06 16.61 6.27
N PRO A 259 18.96 17.96 6.33
CA PRO A 259 18.07 18.72 5.45
C PRO A 259 18.61 18.72 4.03
N LEU A 260 17.79 18.28 3.08
CA LEU A 260 18.12 18.31 1.66
C LEU A 260 16.85 18.66 0.88
N THR A 261 16.90 19.76 0.13
CA THR A 261 15.75 20.21 -0.66
C THR A 261 15.75 19.64 -2.09
N GLU A 262 16.84 19.03 -2.55
CA GLU A 262 16.91 18.33 -3.84
C GLU A 262 18.10 17.36 -3.88
N LEU A 263 17.92 16.18 -4.49
CA LEU A 263 19.03 15.27 -4.74
C LEU A 263 20.00 15.87 -5.79
N PRO A 264 21.33 15.79 -5.64
CA PRO A 264 22.29 16.12 -6.70
C PRO A 264 21.99 15.34 -7.99
N ARG A 265 22.17 15.94 -9.18
CA ARG A 265 21.78 15.30 -10.46
C ARG A 265 22.46 13.95 -10.73
N ASN A 266 23.67 13.75 -10.23
CA ASN A 266 24.45 12.51 -10.30
C ASN A 266 24.13 11.51 -9.18
N LYS A 267 23.11 11.79 -8.36
CA LYS A 267 22.63 10.98 -7.23
C LYS A 267 21.10 10.77 -7.26
N ARG A 268 20.48 11.00 -8.42
CA ARG A 268 19.08 10.65 -8.69
C ARG A 268 19.02 9.29 -9.38
N ASP A 269 17.92 8.57 -9.20
CA ASP A 269 17.54 7.56 -10.18
C ASP A 269 17.14 8.23 -11.51
N LYS A 270 17.19 7.46 -12.59
CA LYS A 270 16.96 7.98 -13.96
C LYS A 270 15.48 8.24 -14.27
N TYR A 271 14.57 7.93 -13.35
CA TYR A 271 13.14 7.84 -13.60
C TYR A 271 12.39 9.02 -12.97
N THR A 272 12.49 9.21 -11.66
CA THR A 272 11.55 9.99 -10.83
C THR A 272 11.37 11.43 -11.28
N TYR A 273 12.46 12.10 -11.67
CA TYR A 273 12.45 13.51 -12.13
C TYR A 273 11.96 13.69 -13.59
N ASN A 274 11.77 12.59 -14.31
CA ASN A 274 11.35 12.54 -15.72
C ASN A 274 9.92 11.99 -15.89
N MET A 275 9.36 11.31 -14.89
CA MET A 275 8.02 10.74 -14.93
C MET A 275 6.93 11.81 -15.06
N THR A 276 5.84 11.43 -15.74
CA THR A 276 4.61 12.21 -15.90
C THR A 276 3.45 11.57 -15.14
N HIS A 277 2.38 12.33 -14.96
CA HIS A 277 1.05 11.80 -14.68
C HIS A 277 -0.02 12.57 -15.46
N LYS A 278 -0.96 11.84 -16.05
CA LYS A 278 -1.98 12.28 -17.01
C LYS A 278 -1.37 13.17 -18.09
N GLY A 279 -0.21 12.73 -18.61
CA GLY A 279 0.60 13.43 -19.62
C GLY A 279 1.27 14.73 -19.16
N ARG A 280 1.19 15.08 -17.87
CA ARG A 280 1.79 16.31 -17.31
C ARG A 280 3.07 15.98 -16.57
N LYS A 281 4.10 16.83 -16.74
CA LYS A 281 5.32 16.74 -15.94
C LYS A 281 4.99 16.99 -14.46
N LEU A 282 5.51 16.13 -13.60
CA LEU A 282 5.31 16.23 -12.15
C LEU A 282 6.09 17.41 -11.55
N PRO A 283 5.66 17.95 -10.39
CA PRO A 283 6.46 18.87 -9.62
C PRO A 283 7.76 18.22 -9.14
N LYS A 284 8.64 19.03 -8.56
CA LYS A 284 9.85 18.57 -7.90
C LYS A 284 9.51 17.52 -6.80
N PRO A 285 10.15 16.34 -6.79
CA PRO A 285 9.94 15.30 -5.78
C PRO A 285 10.15 15.79 -4.34
N LEU A 286 9.45 15.13 -3.41
CA LEU A 286 9.60 15.31 -1.96
C LEU A 286 10.58 14.27 -1.40
N LEU A 287 11.22 14.59 -0.28
CA LEU A 287 12.21 13.74 0.39
C LEU A 287 11.73 13.42 1.81
N PRO A 288 11.29 12.18 2.08
CA PRO A 288 10.80 11.77 3.40
C PRO A 288 11.80 12.03 4.52
N GLY A 289 11.34 12.52 5.67
CA GLY A 289 12.17 12.74 6.86
C GLY A 289 13.15 13.92 6.80
N ARG A 290 13.25 14.63 5.66
CA ARG A 290 14.23 15.71 5.44
C ARG A 290 13.69 17.13 5.72
N GLY A 291 12.53 17.26 6.37
CA GLY A 291 11.90 18.54 6.71
C GLY A 291 11.07 19.11 5.55
N MET A 292 10.26 18.26 4.92
CA MET A 292 9.41 18.63 3.77
C MET A 292 7.91 18.45 4.04
N GLY A 293 7.52 18.00 5.25
CA GLY A 293 6.16 17.69 5.64
C GLY A 293 5.72 16.25 5.34
N ILE A 294 6.67 15.36 4.99
CA ILE A 294 6.43 13.96 4.60
C ILE A 294 7.32 13.06 5.46
N ALA A 295 6.72 12.13 6.21
CA ALA A 295 7.42 11.19 7.09
C ALA A 295 8.44 11.84 8.05
N ASP A 296 8.20 13.11 8.43
CA ASP A 296 9.04 13.88 9.35
C ASP A 296 8.76 13.45 10.81
N LEU A 297 9.05 12.17 11.09
CA LEU A 297 8.72 11.43 12.31
C LEU A 297 10.01 10.82 12.94
N PRO A 298 10.12 10.73 14.28
CA PRO A 298 11.26 10.07 14.94
C PRO A 298 11.29 8.55 14.73
N SER A 299 10.15 7.94 14.43
CA SER A 299 9.93 6.51 14.16
C SER A 299 10.25 6.09 12.71
N LEU A 300 10.60 7.03 11.83
CA LEU A 300 10.85 6.81 10.40
C LEU A 300 11.78 5.61 10.10
N LYS A 301 11.27 4.71 9.27
CA LYS A 301 11.85 3.41 8.92
C LYS A 301 11.56 3.06 7.46
N ILE A 302 12.28 2.09 6.88
CA ILE A 302 11.99 1.64 5.50
C ILE A 302 11.01 0.47 5.58
N ILE A 303 11.45 -0.62 6.24
CA ILE A 303 10.64 -1.72 6.73
C ILE A 303 10.91 -1.85 8.24
N GLY A 304 9.86 -2.02 9.03
CA GLY A 304 9.87 -2.55 10.39
C GLY A 304 9.01 -3.81 10.48
N ASP A 305 7.83 -3.65 11.08
CA ASP A 305 6.78 -4.68 11.15
C ASP A 305 5.79 -4.40 10.01
N ILE A 306 5.73 -5.27 9.01
CA ILE A 306 4.91 -5.09 7.81
C ILE A 306 3.44 -5.36 8.13
N ASP A 307 2.58 -4.35 8.08
CA ASP A 307 1.12 -4.56 8.14
C ASP A 307 0.51 -4.32 6.74
N PRO A 308 -0.37 -5.20 6.25
CA PRO A 308 -1.20 -4.92 5.08
C PRO A 308 -2.13 -3.70 5.22
N SER A 309 -2.24 -3.07 6.40
CA SER A 309 -2.89 -1.78 6.67
C SER A 309 -2.02 -0.54 6.38
N ASP A 310 -0.69 -0.67 6.16
CA ASP A 310 0.23 0.45 5.87
C ASP A 310 -0.12 1.26 4.59
N ILE A 311 -1.17 0.84 3.87
CA ILE A 311 -1.44 1.13 2.47
C ILE A 311 -2.38 2.34 2.32
N HIS A 312 -1.80 3.51 2.60
CA HIS A 312 -2.48 4.79 2.44
C HIS A 312 -2.52 5.25 0.97
N GLN A 313 -3.59 4.89 0.25
CA GLN A 313 -3.77 5.16 -1.18
C GLN A 313 -3.58 6.63 -1.61
N GLY A 314 -2.92 6.79 -2.76
CA GLY A 314 -2.67 8.07 -3.44
C GLY A 314 -3.78 8.52 -4.40
N ARG A 315 -3.36 9.27 -5.44
CA ARG A 315 -4.23 9.90 -6.45
C ARG A 315 -3.90 9.46 -7.88
N VAL A 316 -3.09 8.41 -8.04
CA VAL A 316 -2.66 7.85 -9.32
C VAL A 316 -3.87 7.23 -10.05
N GLY A 317 -4.43 6.15 -9.49
CA GLY A 317 -5.63 5.48 -10.03
C GLY A 317 -5.49 3.95 -10.08
N ASP A 318 -4.82 3.41 -9.06
CA ASP A 318 -4.12 2.14 -9.05
C ASP A 318 -4.48 1.32 -7.79
N CYS A 319 -5.71 1.50 -7.28
CA CYS A 319 -6.25 0.73 -6.16
C CYS A 319 -6.03 -0.78 -6.30
N TRP A 320 -6.17 -1.33 -7.51
CA TRP A 320 -5.89 -2.73 -7.86
C TRP A 320 -4.44 -3.18 -7.55
N LEU A 321 -3.46 -2.27 -7.63
CA LEU A 321 -2.05 -2.54 -7.36
C LEU A 321 -1.79 -2.53 -5.85
N LEU A 322 -2.32 -1.52 -5.17
CA LEU A 322 -2.24 -1.38 -3.71
C LEU A 322 -2.98 -2.52 -2.98
N SER A 323 -4.15 -2.93 -3.50
CA SER A 323 -4.89 -4.12 -3.03
C SER A 323 -4.07 -5.40 -3.21
N ALA A 324 -3.38 -5.53 -4.35
CA ALA A 324 -2.51 -6.67 -4.59
C ALA A 324 -1.27 -6.68 -3.70
N ILE A 325 -0.73 -5.50 -3.35
CA ILE A 325 0.37 -5.35 -2.39
C ILE A 325 -0.09 -5.74 -0.99
N SER A 326 -1.27 -5.29 -0.54
CA SER A 326 -1.88 -5.68 0.74
C SER A 326 -1.99 -7.21 0.83
N ALA A 327 -2.58 -7.84 -0.18
CA ALA A 327 -2.71 -9.30 -0.28
C ALA A 327 -1.36 -10.06 -0.33
N VAL A 328 -0.24 -9.42 -0.67
CA VAL A 328 1.11 -10.02 -0.56
C VAL A 328 1.69 -9.81 0.84
N ALA A 329 1.40 -8.69 1.50
CA ALA A 329 1.85 -8.39 2.85
C ALA A 329 1.23 -9.30 3.92
N GLU A 330 0.06 -9.93 3.67
CA GLU A 330 -0.54 -10.96 4.55
C GLU A 330 0.35 -12.21 4.72
N PHE A 331 1.47 -12.31 3.99
CA PHE A 331 2.40 -13.43 4.00
C PHE A 331 3.79 -12.99 4.52
N ASP A 332 4.16 -13.48 5.71
CA ASP A 332 5.46 -13.26 6.34
C ASP A 332 6.63 -13.39 5.34
N GLY A 333 7.57 -12.45 5.39
CA GLY A 333 8.75 -12.43 4.54
C GLY A 333 8.51 -12.03 3.07
N ALA A 334 7.27 -12.02 2.56
CA ALA A 334 7.03 -11.79 1.14
C ALA A 334 7.45 -10.39 0.66
N ILE A 335 7.15 -9.33 1.42
CA ILE A 335 7.64 -7.98 1.12
C ILE A 335 9.16 -7.90 1.32
N LYS A 336 9.72 -8.48 2.40
CA LYS A 336 11.18 -8.50 2.62
C LYS A 336 11.93 -9.17 1.47
N LYS A 337 11.40 -10.26 0.91
CA LYS A 337 11.93 -10.97 -0.26
C LYS A 337 11.91 -10.14 -1.56
N LEU A 338 11.00 -9.18 -1.71
CA LEU A 338 11.06 -8.18 -2.78
C LEU A 338 12.21 -7.19 -2.55
N PHE A 339 12.39 -6.73 -1.31
CA PHE A 339 13.42 -5.76 -0.93
C PHE A 339 14.81 -6.35 -0.63
N ARG A 340 14.98 -7.68 -0.61
CA ARG A 340 16.16 -8.42 -0.08
C ARG A 340 17.56 -8.04 -0.60
N LYS A 341 17.64 -7.28 -1.70
CA LYS A 341 18.91 -6.74 -2.24
C LYS A 341 19.23 -5.33 -1.75
N THR A 342 18.27 -4.68 -1.09
CA THR A 342 18.44 -3.42 -0.37
C THR A 342 19.29 -3.64 0.88
N LYS A 343 20.35 -2.86 1.02
CA LYS A 343 21.22 -2.92 2.21
C LYS A 343 20.56 -2.18 3.37
N HIS A 344 20.59 -2.79 4.54
CA HIS A 344 20.09 -2.20 5.80
C HIS A 344 18.59 -1.85 5.78
N ILE A 345 17.78 -2.67 5.12
CA ILE A 345 16.32 -2.45 4.97
C ILE A 345 15.59 -2.38 6.33
N ASP A 346 15.97 -3.21 7.29
CA ASP A 346 15.44 -3.26 8.68
C ASP A 346 16.07 -2.17 9.60
N ARG A 347 16.50 -1.05 9.02
CA ARG A 347 17.03 0.11 9.77
C ARG A 347 16.32 1.37 9.30
N LYS A 348 16.36 2.41 10.15
CA LYS A 348 16.06 3.78 9.71
C LYS A 348 16.90 4.14 8.46
N PRO A 349 16.39 4.98 7.54
CA PRO A 349 17.23 5.58 6.49
C PRO A 349 18.47 6.25 7.10
N LEU A 350 19.58 6.22 6.35
CA LEU A 350 20.87 6.74 6.80
C LEU A 350 20.79 8.25 7.07
N ASP A 351 21.07 8.65 8.31
CA ASP A 351 21.11 10.06 8.75
C ASP A 351 22.53 10.66 8.81
N ASP A 352 23.50 10.00 8.17
CA ASP A 352 24.89 10.48 7.97
C ASP A 352 25.01 11.58 6.90
N GLY A 353 23.91 11.89 6.19
CA GLY A 353 23.88 12.85 5.09
C GLY A 353 24.11 12.24 3.71
N SER A 354 24.29 10.92 3.62
CA SER A 354 24.21 10.20 2.35
C SER A 354 22.78 10.21 1.79
N ILE A 355 22.63 9.67 0.58
CA ILE A 355 21.36 9.54 -0.13
C ILE A 355 21.05 8.06 -0.20
N ASN A 356 19.87 7.68 0.30
CA ASN A 356 19.46 6.29 0.38
C ASN A 356 19.01 5.80 -1.01
N PHE A 357 19.33 4.54 -1.29
CA PHE A 357 18.94 3.84 -2.51
C PHE A 357 18.39 2.48 -2.14
N TYR A 358 17.27 2.10 -2.76
CA TYR A 358 16.57 0.85 -2.50
C TYR A 358 16.54 0.02 -3.78
N THR A 359 16.62 -1.31 -3.63
CA THR A 359 16.64 -2.27 -4.74
C THR A 359 15.50 -3.26 -4.54
N ILE A 360 14.50 -3.16 -5.41
CA ILE A 360 13.31 -4.02 -5.38
C ILE A 360 13.42 -4.99 -6.54
N SER A 361 13.40 -6.29 -6.23
CA SER A 361 13.39 -7.38 -7.22
C SER A 361 11.96 -7.69 -7.65
N LEU A 362 11.68 -7.60 -8.95
CA LEU A 362 10.38 -7.86 -9.58
C LEU A 362 10.56 -8.79 -10.79
N TYR A 363 9.49 -9.38 -11.31
CA TYR A 363 9.53 -10.24 -12.51
C TYR A 363 9.05 -9.50 -13.75
N ASP A 364 9.92 -9.37 -14.75
CA ASP A 364 9.54 -8.92 -16.09
C ASP A 364 8.65 -9.96 -16.76
N LEU A 365 7.40 -9.60 -17.08
CA LEU A 365 6.41 -10.54 -17.62
C LEU A 365 6.63 -10.85 -19.10
N THR A 366 7.47 -10.09 -19.81
CA THR A 366 7.81 -10.40 -21.21
C THR A 366 8.80 -11.56 -21.32
N THR A 367 9.68 -11.71 -20.32
CA THR A 367 10.75 -12.71 -20.26
C THR A 367 10.58 -13.76 -19.17
N TRP A 368 9.74 -13.48 -18.17
CA TRP A 368 9.58 -14.23 -16.91
C TRP A 368 10.89 -14.43 -16.15
N LYS A 369 11.69 -13.36 -16.07
CA LYS A 369 12.94 -13.29 -15.32
C LYS A 369 12.84 -12.21 -14.24
N GLU A 370 13.52 -12.44 -13.12
CA GLU A 370 13.74 -11.40 -12.12
C GLU A 370 14.58 -10.26 -12.72
N VAL A 371 14.19 -9.03 -12.41
CA VAL A 371 14.86 -7.77 -12.74
C VAL A 371 14.90 -6.89 -11.49
N ASP A 372 16.00 -6.17 -11.32
CA ASP A 372 16.21 -5.30 -10.16
C ASP A 372 15.91 -3.83 -10.50
N ILE A 373 14.93 -3.26 -9.82
CA ILE A 373 14.57 -1.85 -9.92
C ILE A 373 15.27 -1.08 -8.80
N VAL A 374 16.29 -0.29 -9.17
CA VAL A 374 17.04 0.56 -8.25
C VAL A 374 16.48 1.97 -8.28
N ILE A 375 16.07 2.48 -7.12
CA ILE A 375 15.43 3.78 -6.93
C ILE A 375 16.16 4.63 -5.89
N ASP A 376 16.04 5.95 -6.02
CA ASP A 376 16.44 6.89 -4.97
C ASP A 376 15.33 7.09 -3.93
N GLU A 377 15.68 7.75 -2.82
CA GLU A 377 14.77 8.07 -1.72
C GLU A 377 13.66 9.09 -2.01
N SER A 378 13.65 9.72 -3.19
CA SER A 378 12.67 10.77 -3.53
C SER A 378 11.33 10.20 -4.02
N LEU A 379 10.23 10.82 -3.62
CA LEU A 379 8.86 10.41 -3.95
C LEU A 379 8.13 11.52 -4.72
N CYS A 380 7.26 11.12 -5.65
CA CYS A 380 6.58 12.06 -6.55
C CYS A 380 5.55 12.93 -5.82
N ALA A 381 5.63 14.24 -5.99
CA ALA A 381 4.70 15.22 -5.43
C ALA A 381 3.37 15.27 -6.22
N ASP A 382 2.27 15.57 -5.53
CA ASP A 382 0.95 15.83 -6.12
C ASP A 382 1.02 17.06 -7.06
N PRO A 383 0.65 16.95 -8.35
CA PRO A 383 0.56 18.07 -9.30
C PRO A 383 -0.29 19.27 -8.84
N ALA A 384 -1.12 19.12 -7.81
CA ALA A 384 -1.84 20.23 -7.18
C ALA A 384 -0.92 21.19 -6.39
N GLY A 385 0.35 20.86 -6.13
CA GLY A 385 1.30 21.75 -5.44
C GLY A 385 1.03 21.96 -3.95
N ASN A 386 0.16 21.15 -3.36
CA ASN A 386 -0.25 21.18 -1.95
C ASN A 386 0.83 20.69 -0.96
N GLY A 387 1.91 20.05 -1.45
CA GLY A 387 2.95 19.43 -0.63
C GLY A 387 2.66 17.99 -0.20
N ASN A 388 1.65 17.34 -0.79
CA ASN A 388 1.42 15.91 -0.65
C ASN A 388 2.24 15.10 -1.67
N LEU A 389 2.31 13.79 -1.44
CA LEU A 389 2.66 12.82 -2.46
C LEU A 389 1.51 12.63 -3.47
N LEU A 390 1.85 12.30 -4.71
CA LEU A 390 0.91 11.89 -5.75
C LEU A 390 0.43 10.46 -5.53
N ALA A 391 1.36 9.59 -5.16
CA ALA A 391 1.18 8.15 -5.01
C ALA A 391 0.80 7.82 -3.55
N SER A 392 0.98 6.57 -3.11
CA SER A 392 0.78 6.17 -1.72
C SER A 392 1.57 7.02 -0.72
N LYS A 393 1.12 7.02 0.52
CA LYS A 393 1.73 7.75 1.64
C LYS A 393 2.42 6.77 2.60
N PRO A 394 3.36 7.25 3.43
CA PRO A 394 3.87 6.48 4.57
C PRO A 394 2.75 5.96 5.47
N SER A 395 3.02 4.92 6.26
CA SER A 395 2.15 4.51 7.38
C SER A 395 2.03 5.65 8.41
N GLU A 396 1.08 5.53 9.36
CA GLU A 396 0.98 6.52 10.46
C GLU A 396 2.24 6.55 11.33
N ASP A 397 2.93 5.41 11.45
CA ASP A 397 4.13 5.26 12.27
C ASP A 397 5.46 5.46 11.51
N GLY A 398 5.41 5.65 10.18
CA GLY A 398 6.53 6.11 9.38
C GLY A 398 7.31 5.02 8.62
N GLU A 399 6.66 3.88 8.31
CA GLU A 399 7.09 2.93 7.27
C GLU A 399 7.10 3.61 5.88
N LEU A 400 8.02 3.20 5.00
CA LEU A 400 8.12 3.71 3.62
C LEU A 400 8.05 2.63 2.53
N TRP A 401 7.91 1.36 2.91
CA TRP A 401 7.99 0.23 1.99
C TRP A 401 6.92 0.27 0.90
N VAL A 402 5.68 0.66 1.24
CA VAL A 402 4.57 0.81 0.27
C VAL A 402 4.95 1.81 -0.82
N CYS A 403 5.38 3.03 -0.43
CA CYS A 403 5.77 4.09 -1.36
C CYS A 403 6.92 3.68 -2.28
N TYR A 404 7.89 2.93 -1.77
CA TYR A 404 9.06 2.50 -2.54
C TYR A 404 8.77 1.28 -3.43
N LEU A 405 7.88 0.38 -3.02
CA LEU A 405 7.40 -0.75 -3.83
C LEU A 405 6.50 -0.26 -4.98
N GLU A 406 5.53 0.60 -4.68
CA GLU A 406 4.64 1.25 -5.65
C GLU A 406 5.44 2.08 -6.67
N LYS A 407 6.43 2.88 -6.22
CA LYS A 407 7.38 3.59 -7.09
C LYS A 407 8.15 2.62 -8.00
N ALA A 408 8.64 1.50 -7.47
CA ALA A 408 9.35 0.49 -8.27
C ALA A 408 8.45 -0.20 -9.29
N LEU A 409 7.19 -0.48 -8.95
CA LEU A 409 6.18 -1.06 -9.83
C LEU A 409 5.78 -0.08 -10.95
N ALA A 410 5.53 1.20 -10.64
CA ALA A 410 5.29 2.24 -11.64
C ALA A 410 6.47 2.34 -12.64
N ILE A 411 7.71 2.30 -12.14
CA ILE A 411 8.93 2.30 -12.96
C ILE A 411 9.04 1.03 -13.83
N HIS A 412 8.66 -0.14 -13.28
CA HIS A 412 8.68 -1.42 -13.99
C HIS A 412 7.64 -1.50 -15.12
N CYS A 413 6.45 -0.94 -14.90
CA CYS A 413 5.39 -0.84 -15.90
C CYS A 413 5.69 0.23 -16.98
N GLY A 414 6.41 1.30 -16.63
CA GLY A 414 6.90 2.33 -17.56
C GLY A 414 6.56 3.77 -17.19
N GLY A 415 5.71 3.98 -16.18
CA GLY A 415 5.31 5.28 -15.67
C GLY A 415 4.13 5.19 -14.69
N TRP A 416 3.77 6.32 -14.06
CA TRP A 416 2.57 6.39 -13.20
C TRP A 416 1.27 6.22 -13.99
N ASP A 417 1.26 6.65 -15.25
CA ASP A 417 0.10 6.49 -16.13
C ASP A 417 -0.13 5.03 -16.52
N GLU A 418 0.95 4.25 -16.68
CA GLU A 418 0.89 2.82 -17.06
C GLU A 418 0.28 1.91 -15.99
N ILE A 419 0.14 2.37 -14.74
CA ILE A 419 -0.48 1.58 -13.65
C ILE A 419 -1.92 2.00 -13.31
N THR A 420 -2.52 2.97 -14.04
CA THR A 420 -3.88 3.42 -13.72
C THR A 420 -4.94 2.43 -14.22
N GLY A 421 -5.53 1.66 -13.32
CA GLY A 421 -6.47 0.57 -13.63
C GLY A 421 -5.80 -0.72 -14.10
N GLY A 422 -6.24 -1.86 -13.55
CA GLY A 422 -5.66 -3.18 -13.79
C GLY A 422 -6.38 -4.28 -13.00
N GLN A 423 -5.71 -5.41 -12.75
CA GLN A 423 -6.25 -6.54 -11.97
C GLN A 423 -5.17 -7.12 -11.05
N CYS A 424 -5.53 -7.50 -9.83
CA CYS A 424 -4.58 -7.94 -8.80
C CYS A 424 -3.68 -9.09 -9.26
N THR A 425 -4.23 -10.02 -10.05
CA THR A 425 -3.51 -11.10 -10.76
C THR A 425 -2.29 -10.64 -11.56
N HIS A 426 -2.34 -9.45 -12.17
CA HIS A 426 -1.24 -8.89 -12.95
C HIS A 426 -0.12 -8.38 -12.04
N ALA A 427 -0.46 -7.75 -10.91
CA ALA A 427 0.50 -7.30 -9.92
C ALA A 427 1.15 -8.48 -9.17
N TRP A 428 0.37 -9.50 -8.81
CA TRP A 428 0.88 -10.74 -8.23
C TRP A 428 1.83 -11.46 -9.20
N ALA A 429 1.57 -11.46 -10.50
CA ALA A 429 2.53 -12.01 -11.48
C ALA A 429 3.89 -11.28 -11.44
N ILE A 430 3.89 -9.94 -11.32
CA ILE A 430 5.12 -9.13 -11.24
C ILE A 430 5.85 -9.35 -9.92
N MET A 431 5.14 -9.46 -8.78
CA MET A 431 5.77 -9.64 -7.47
C MET A 431 6.22 -11.08 -7.21
N THR A 432 5.46 -12.08 -7.64
CA THR A 432 5.73 -13.51 -7.33
C THR A 432 6.43 -14.28 -8.45
N GLY A 433 6.39 -13.80 -9.69
CA GLY A 433 6.82 -14.54 -10.87
C GLY A 433 5.89 -15.69 -11.29
N CYS A 434 4.77 -15.89 -10.59
CA CYS A 434 3.85 -16.98 -10.86
C CYS A 434 2.98 -16.72 -12.10
N LYS A 435 3.01 -17.66 -13.04
CA LYS A 435 2.18 -17.66 -14.27
C LYS A 435 0.74 -18.06 -14.02
N GLU A 436 0.49 -18.89 -13.02
CA GLU A 436 -0.81 -19.49 -12.73
C GLU A 436 -1.70 -18.50 -11.97
N GLN A 437 -2.10 -17.47 -12.71
CA GLN A 437 -3.01 -16.40 -12.30
C GLN A 437 -4.40 -16.66 -12.88
N TYR A 438 -5.41 -16.65 -12.01
CA TYR A 438 -6.79 -16.99 -12.37
C TYR A 438 -7.77 -15.90 -11.96
N THR A 439 -8.79 -15.70 -12.78
CA THR A 439 -9.99 -14.92 -12.46
C THR A 439 -11.20 -15.85 -12.51
N ILE A 440 -11.75 -16.19 -11.34
CA ILE A 440 -12.97 -16.97 -11.20
C ILE A 440 -14.15 -15.99 -11.24
N ALA A 441 -15.00 -16.11 -12.25
CA ALA A 441 -16.05 -15.13 -12.54
C ALA A 441 -17.44 -15.76 -12.54
N ARG A 442 -18.43 -15.09 -11.92
CA ARG A 442 -19.84 -15.48 -11.93
C ARG A 442 -20.45 -15.28 -13.31
N ASN A 443 -21.14 -16.30 -13.81
CA ASN A 443 -22.01 -16.20 -14.97
C ASN A 443 -23.36 -15.60 -14.52
N PRO A 444 -23.74 -14.38 -14.97
CA PRO A 444 -24.93 -13.70 -14.45
C PRO A 444 -26.25 -14.41 -14.79
N LYS A 445 -26.25 -15.29 -15.79
CA LYS A 445 -27.40 -16.10 -16.22
C LYS A 445 -27.52 -17.41 -15.44
N THR A 446 -26.46 -18.22 -15.37
CA THR A 446 -26.51 -19.54 -14.69
C THR A 446 -26.27 -19.46 -13.18
N LYS A 447 -25.83 -18.29 -12.68
CA LYS A 447 -25.36 -18.01 -11.30
C LYS A 447 -24.13 -18.82 -10.84
N LYS A 448 -23.67 -19.76 -11.65
CA LYS A 448 -22.45 -20.54 -11.45
C LYS A 448 -21.20 -19.75 -11.84
N PHE A 449 -20.05 -20.20 -11.37
CA PHE A 449 -18.74 -19.63 -11.63
C PHE A 449 -17.94 -20.46 -12.63
N ARG A 450 -17.02 -19.80 -13.34
CA ARG A 450 -16.08 -20.43 -14.28
C ARG A 450 -14.70 -19.82 -14.13
N CYS A 451 -13.66 -20.63 -14.33
CA CYS A 451 -12.27 -20.24 -14.17
C CYS A 451 -11.71 -19.64 -15.47
N MET A 452 -11.16 -18.43 -15.41
CA MET A 452 -10.52 -17.73 -16.52
C MET A 452 -9.02 -17.55 -16.25
N ALA A 453 -8.18 -17.55 -17.28
CA ALA A 453 -6.76 -17.21 -17.17
C ALA A 453 -6.21 -16.67 -18.50
N LYS A 454 -5.02 -16.06 -18.46
CA LYS A 454 -4.21 -15.68 -19.64
C LYS A 454 -3.53 -16.89 -20.31
N PHE A 455 -4.25 -18.03 -20.38
CA PHE A 455 -3.82 -19.28 -21.00
C PHE A 455 -4.83 -19.71 -22.07
N ASN A 456 -4.37 -19.84 -23.31
CA ASN A 456 -5.20 -20.25 -24.43
C ASN A 456 -5.32 -21.78 -24.46
N PRO A 457 -6.52 -22.37 -24.24
CA PRO A 457 -6.69 -23.82 -24.18
C PRO A 457 -6.57 -24.52 -25.55
N GLN A 458 -6.73 -23.78 -26.67
CA GLN A 458 -6.62 -24.33 -28.02
C GLN A 458 -5.15 -24.51 -28.42
N THR A 459 -4.32 -23.49 -28.22
CA THR A 459 -2.87 -23.55 -28.52
C THR A 459 -2.06 -24.19 -27.39
N LYS A 460 -2.65 -24.31 -26.19
CA LYS A 460 -2.00 -24.75 -24.95
C LYS A 460 -0.81 -23.87 -24.55
N GLN A 461 -0.90 -22.57 -24.82
CA GLN A 461 0.13 -21.58 -24.54
C GLN A 461 -0.42 -20.47 -23.65
N TRP A 462 0.43 -19.98 -22.74
CA TRP A 462 0.19 -18.70 -22.07
C TRP A 462 0.22 -17.58 -23.12
N ALA A 463 -0.66 -16.58 -22.97
CA ALA A 463 -0.62 -15.38 -23.78
C ALA A 463 0.73 -14.67 -23.63
N LYS A 464 1.07 -13.83 -24.61
CA LYS A 464 2.15 -12.86 -24.42
C LYS A 464 1.72 -11.89 -23.33
N HIS A 465 2.54 -11.78 -22.28
CA HIS A 465 2.36 -10.81 -21.22
C HIS A 465 3.24 -9.57 -21.48
N TYR A 466 2.89 -8.49 -20.80
CA TYR A 466 3.51 -7.17 -20.84
C TYR A 466 3.60 -6.66 -19.41
N ASN A 467 4.58 -5.83 -19.08
CA ASN A 467 4.78 -5.36 -17.71
C ASN A 467 3.72 -4.32 -17.30
N SER A 468 3.29 -3.47 -18.24
CA SER A 468 2.15 -2.58 -18.06
C SER A 468 0.81 -3.35 -18.21
N PRO A 469 -0.18 -3.14 -17.33
CA PRO A 469 -1.55 -3.61 -17.55
C PRO A 469 -2.23 -2.97 -18.78
N HIS A 470 -1.71 -1.85 -19.31
CA HIS A 470 -2.17 -1.22 -20.55
C HIS A 470 -1.50 -1.80 -21.80
N GLY A 471 -0.56 -2.74 -21.63
CA GLY A 471 -0.04 -3.54 -22.73
C GLY A 471 -1.15 -4.29 -23.48
N PRO A 472 -0.99 -4.59 -24.79
CA PRO A 472 -2.02 -5.24 -25.59
C PRO A 472 -2.62 -6.47 -24.89
N ASP A 473 -3.95 -6.51 -24.73
CA ASP A 473 -4.58 -7.62 -24.03
C ASP A 473 -4.31 -8.93 -24.79
N GLY A 474 -3.54 -9.80 -24.13
CA GLY A 474 -3.27 -11.14 -24.61
C GLY A 474 -4.51 -12.04 -24.61
N GLY A 475 -5.58 -11.64 -23.91
CA GLY A 475 -6.84 -12.35 -23.78
C GLY A 475 -6.91 -13.18 -22.49
N ASN A 476 -8.12 -13.24 -21.92
CA ASN A 476 -8.50 -14.19 -20.87
C ASN A 476 -9.46 -15.23 -21.45
N TRP A 477 -9.10 -16.51 -21.38
CA TRP A 477 -9.97 -17.62 -21.82
C TRP A 477 -10.50 -18.42 -20.64
N VAL A 478 -11.64 -19.08 -20.84
CA VAL A 478 -12.09 -20.13 -19.93
C VAL A 478 -11.06 -21.26 -19.94
N CYS A 479 -10.56 -21.63 -18.78
CA CYS A 479 -9.42 -22.53 -18.61
C CYS A 479 -9.76 -23.67 -17.62
N PRO A 480 -9.00 -24.77 -17.62
CA PRO A 480 -9.11 -25.79 -16.59
C PRO A 480 -8.94 -25.17 -15.19
N TRP A 481 -9.71 -25.65 -14.22
CA TRP A 481 -9.61 -25.19 -12.84
C TRP A 481 -8.25 -25.58 -12.22
N PRO A 482 -7.72 -24.79 -11.26
CA PRO A 482 -6.49 -25.14 -10.54
C PRO A 482 -6.59 -26.53 -9.93
N GLN A 483 -5.47 -27.26 -9.89
CA GLN A 483 -5.44 -28.63 -9.33
C GLN A 483 -5.76 -28.64 -7.84
N VAL A 484 -5.37 -27.57 -7.13
CA VAL A 484 -5.80 -27.32 -5.73
C VAL A 484 -7.32 -27.21 -5.65
N GLY A 485 -7.90 -27.86 -4.64
CA GLY A 485 -9.35 -28.02 -4.52
C GLY A 485 -9.98 -29.03 -5.49
N GLY A 486 -9.21 -29.71 -6.33
CA GLY A 486 -9.65 -30.88 -7.10
C GLY A 486 -9.71 -30.73 -8.62
N GLY A 487 -9.11 -29.67 -9.21
CA GLY A 487 -9.05 -29.53 -10.67
C GLY A 487 -10.41 -29.39 -11.36
N GLY A 488 -10.44 -29.63 -12.67
CA GLY A 488 -11.65 -29.64 -13.50
C GLY A 488 -11.39 -29.15 -14.94
N PRO A 489 -12.14 -29.64 -15.95
CA PRO A 489 -12.02 -29.15 -17.32
C PRO A 489 -12.54 -27.70 -17.45
N ALA A 490 -12.17 -27.01 -18.53
CA ALA A 490 -12.65 -25.65 -18.81
C ALA A 490 -14.19 -25.54 -19.00
N THR A 491 -14.87 -26.65 -19.24
CA THR A 491 -16.35 -26.73 -19.34
C THR A 491 -17.06 -26.84 -17.99
N LEU A 492 -16.32 -26.94 -16.88
CA LEU A 492 -16.91 -27.08 -15.54
C LEU A 492 -17.36 -25.72 -15.00
N GLU A 493 -18.67 -25.49 -14.91
CA GLU A 493 -19.25 -24.41 -14.10
C GLU A 493 -19.56 -24.91 -12.67
N LEU A 494 -19.09 -24.19 -11.65
CA LEU A 494 -19.26 -24.51 -10.22
C LEU A 494 -20.33 -23.66 -9.52
N THR A 495 -21.03 -24.24 -8.56
CA THR A 495 -21.92 -23.50 -7.62
C THR A 495 -21.14 -22.70 -6.59
N GLU A 496 -21.79 -21.76 -5.90
CA GLU A 496 -21.24 -20.97 -4.79
C GLU A 496 -20.59 -21.86 -3.71
N GLU A 497 -21.32 -22.87 -3.24
CA GLU A 497 -20.80 -23.92 -2.35
C GLU A 497 -19.51 -24.55 -2.88
N GLN A 498 -19.51 -24.99 -4.13
CA GLN A 498 -18.33 -25.62 -4.73
C GLN A 498 -17.15 -24.66 -4.88
N VAL A 499 -17.39 -23.36 -5.11
CA VAL A 499 -16.33 -22.33 -5.14
C VAL A 499 -15.82 -22.07 -3.73
N TYR A 500 -16.68 -21.98 -2.72
CA TYR A 500 -16.26 -21.85 -1.32
C TYR A 500 -15.31 -22.96 -0.89
N GLN A 501 -15.61 -24.22 -1.25
CA GLN A 501 -14.70 -25.34 -1.02
C GLN A 501 -13.38 -25.24 -1.79
N ARG A 502 -13.31 -24.49 -2.91
CA ARG A 502 -12.04 -24.13 -3.58
C ARG A 502 -11.30 -23.03 -2.83
N LEU A 503 -11.97 -21.98 -2.35
CA LEU A 503 -11.36 -20.90 -1.56
C LEU A 503 -10.66 -21.48 -0.32
N CYS A 504 -11.38 -22.32 0.43
CA CYS A 504 -10.84 -23.08 1.56
C CYS A 504 -9.60 -23.94 1.17
N ALA A 505 -9.50 -24.42 -0.07
CA ALA A 505 -8.35 -25.19 -0.52
C ALA A 505 -7.18 -24.30 -0.97
N PHE A 506 -7.45 -23.11 -1.51
CA PHE A 506 -6.44 -22.12 -1.91
C PHE A 506 -5.75 -21.51 -0.68
N ASP A 507 -6.51 -21.08 0.33
CA ASP A 507 -5.97 -20.62 1.62
C ASP A 507 -5.06 -21.69 2.26
N ARG A 508 -5.54 -22.93 2.41
CA ARG A 508 -4.76 -24.04 2.96
C ARG A 508 -3.54 -24.42 2.13
N SER A 509 -3.42 -23.90 0.89
CA SER A 509 -2.25 -24.03 0.02
C SER A 509 -1.36 -22.79 0.02
N ASN A 510 -1.68 -21.80 0.86
CA ASN A 510 -1.04 -20.49 0.95
C ASN A 510 -1.00 -19.75 -0.40
N PHE A 511 -2.08 -19.86 -1.17
CA PHE A 511 -2.29 -19.08 -2.39
C PHE A 511 -2.79 -17.67 -2.05
N ILE A 512 -2.38 -16.67 -2.83
CA ILE A 512 -2.95 -15.32 -2.69
C ILE A 512 -4.36 -15.34 -3.29
N VAL A 513 -5.36 -14.94 -2.50
CA VAL A 513 -6.76 -14.84 -2.92
C VAL A 513 -7.27 -13.43 -2.65
N GLY A 514 -8.02 -12.88 -3.60
CA GLY A 514 -8.72 -11.61 -3.43
C GLY A 514 -10.04 -11.60 -4.19
N ALA A 515 -10.87 -10.60 -3.95
CA ALA A 515 -12.20 -10.49 -4.54
C ALA A 515 -12.51 -9.05 -4.97
N GLY A 516 -13.20 -8.90 -6.11
CA GLY A 516 -13.56 -7.59 -6.68
C GLY A 516 -15.05 -7.30 -6.54
N THR A 517 -15.38 -6.17 -5.92
CA THR A 517 -16.77 -5.69 -5.83
C THR A 517 -17.27 -5.16 -7.17
N LYS A 518 -18.60 -5.09 -7.32
CA LYS A 518 -19.26 -4.42 -8.44
C LYS A 518 -19.22 -2.90 -8.23
N GLY A 519 -19.37 -2.11 -9.29
CA GLY A 519 -19.50 -0.65 -9.17
C GLY A 519 -19.07 0.11 -10.41
N LEU A 520 -18.96 1.44 -10.27
CA LEU A 520 -18.40 2.34 -11.30
C LEU A 520 -17.31 3.29 -10.75
N SER A 521 -17.15 3.40 -9.42
CA SER A 521 -16.07 4.18 -8.79
C SER A 521 -15.93 3.77 -7.32
N ASP A 522 -14.67 3.70 -6.90
CA ASP A 522 -14.09 3.70 -5.54
C ASP A 522 -14.58 4.80 -4.57
N LYS A 523 -15.66 5.51 -4.87
CA LYS A 523 -16.19 6.66 -4.09
C LYS A 523 -17.59 6.42 -3.54
N ASN A 524 -18.21 5.32 -3.92
CA ASN A 524 -19.48 4.87 -3.38
C ASN A 524 -19.23 3.70 -2.43
N LYS A 525 -20.15 3.50 -1.49
CA LYS A 525 -20.27 2.29 -0.69
C LYS A 525 -21.67 1.71 -0.87
N THR A 526 -21.78 0.39 -0.81
CA THR A 526 -23.04 -0.37 -0.89
C THR A 526 -23.09 -1.35 0.28
N GLY A 527 -23.65 -0.93 1.42
CA GLY A 527 -23.61 -1.69 2.68
C GLY A 527 -22.19 -1.81 3.21
N GLY A 528 -21.54 -0.68 3.49
CA GLY A 528 -20.14 -0.57 3.91
C GLY A 528 -19.10 -0.87 2.82
N MET A 529 -19.33 -1.91 2.02
CA MET A 529 -18.46 -2.36 0.94
C MET A 529 -18.24 -1.29 -0.13
N VAL A 530 -16.98 -1.00 -0.45
CA VAL A 530 -16.59 0.00 -1.47
C VAL A 530 -16.88 -0.54 -2.87
N ASP A 531 -17.54 0.27 -3.70
CA ASP A 531 -17.85 -0.03 -5.10
C ASP A 531 -16.57 -0.10 -5.97
N ASN A 532 -16.48 -1.07 -6.89
CA ASN A 532 -15.36 -1.22 -7.83
C ASN A 532 -13.97 -1.20 -7.14
N HIS A 533 -13.85 -1.95 -6.05
CA HIS A 533 -12.65 -2.06 -5.22
C HIS A 533 -12.24 -3.52 -5.07
N ALA A 534 -10.99 -3.77 -4.70
CA ALA A 534 -10.45 -5.11 -4.51
C ALA A 534 -10.10 -5.36 -3.04
N TYR A 535 -10.51 -6.51 -2.54
CA TYR A 535 -10.35 -6.95 -1.15
C TYR A 535 -9.47 -8.21 -1.10
N SER A 536 -8.73 -8.41 -0.01
CA SER A 536 -8.00 -9.65 0.26
C SER A 536 -8.92 -10.67 0.91
N VAL A 537 -8.90 -11.94 0.47
CA VAL A 537 -9.55 -13.04 1.21
C VAL A 537 -8.47 -13.74 2.01
N ILE A 538 -8.48 -13.53 3.32
CA ILE A 538 -7.35 -13.87 4.19
C ILE A 538 -7.60 -15.12 5.03
N ASP A 539 -8.85 -15.56 5.19
CA ASP A 539 -9.16 -16.86 5.80
C ASP A 539 -10.49 -17.46 5.31
N CYS A 540 -10.68 -18.75 5.54
CA CYS A 540 -11.85 -19.53 5.13
C CYS A 540 -12.16 -20.60 6.19
N HIS A 541 -13.18 -20.36 7.01
CA HIS A 541 -13.57 -21.23 8.14
C HIS A 541 -14.87 -22.00 7.81
N PRO A 542 -14.79 -23.24 7.27
CA PRO A 542 -15.98 -24.04 6.97
C PRO A 542 -16.56 -24.67 8.25
N GLN A 543 -17.89 -24.62 8.40
CA GLN A 543 -18.62 -25.25 9.52
C GLN A 543 -18.06 -24.91 10.92
N VAL A 544 -17.79 -23.63 11.16
CA VAL A 544 -17.07 -23.09 12.34
C VAL A 544 -17.67 -23.60 13.66
N ALA A 545 -16.82 -23.98 14.62
CA ALA A 545 -17.21 -24.51 15.93
C ALA A 545 -18.22 -25.69 15.87
N GLY A 546 -18.15 -26.50 14.81
CA GLY A 546 -19.08 -27.63 14.58
C GLY A 546 -20.50 -27.21 14.21
N THR A 547 -20.71 -25.95 13.82
CA THR A 547 -21.98 -25.44 13.31
C THR A 547 -22.14 -25.78 11.82
N LYS A 548 -23.15 -25.20 11.15
CA LYS A 548 -23.32 -25.23 9.69
C LYS A 548 -23.07 -23.86 9.05
N ILE A 549 -22.33 -23.00 9.73
CA ILE A 549 -22.00 -21.66 9.27
C ILE A 549 -20.62 -21.70 8.65
N ASP A 550 -20.55 -21.21 7.41
CA ASP A 550 -19.34 -21.11 6.61
C ASP A 550 -18.95 -19.63 6.54
N LEU A 551 -17.78 -19.29 7.11
CA LEU A 551 -17.27 -17.92 7.15
C LEU A 551 -16.04 -17.75 6.24
N LEU A 552 -15.81 -16.51 5.81
CA LEU A 552 -14.59 -16.01 5.21
C LEU A 552 -14.12 -14.80 6.00
N LYS A 553 -12.80 -14.64 6.17
CA LYS A 553 -12.20 -13.42 6.70
C LYS A 553 -11.67 -12.60 5.53
N VAL A 554 -11.99 -11.31 5.50
CA VAL A 554 -11.74 -10.42 4.35
C VAL A 554 -11.12 -9.10 4.85
N ARG A 555 -10.06 -8.61 4.19
CA ARG A 555 -9.46 -7.31 4.47
C ARG A 555 -9.77 -6.28 3.36
N ASN A 556 -10.20 -5.09 3.76
CA ASN A 556 -10.14 -3.88 2.94
C ASN A 556 -8.70 -3.33 2.96
N PRO A 557 -7.99 -3.26 1.82
CA PRO A 557 -6.58 -2.83 1.77
C PRO A 557 -6.36 -1.33 2.03
N TRP A 558 -7.37 -0.59 2.49
CA TRP A 558 -7.24 0.77 3.03
C TRP A 558 -7.10 0.79 4.56
N GLY A 559 -7.03 -0.36 5.23
CA GLY A 559 -6.87 -0.44 6.69
C GLY A 559 -8.03 0.15 7.48
N SER A 560 -9.21 0.25 6.85
CA SER A 560 -10.42 0.88 7.41
C SER A 560 -11.62 0.63 6.48
N GLY A 561 -12.83 0.67 7.03
CA GLY A 561 -14.10 0.66 6.33
C GLY A 561 -14.54 -0.74 5.88
N GLU A 562 -15.28 -1.42 6.76
CA GLU A 562 -15.83 -2.76 6.57
C GLU A 562 -17.23 -2.78 5.91
N ILE A 563 -17.91 -3.93 5.97
CA ILE A 563 -19.35 -4.08 5.68
C ILE A 563 -20.20 -3.35 6.75
N GLU A 564 -21.42 -2.91 6.37
CA GLU A 564 -22.41 -2.35 7.29
C GLU A 564 -23.60 -3.34 7.44
N ASP A 565 -24.13 -3.49 8.65
CA ASP A 565 -25.26 -4.37 9.01
C ASP A 565 -25.03 -5.87 8.67
N GLY A 566 -23.80 -6.37 8.84
CA GLY A 566 -23.45 -7.78 8.65
C GLY A 566 -23.99 -8.69 9.76
N ASP A 567 -23.99 -10.01 9.53
CA ASP A 567 -24.28 -10.97 10.61
C ASP A 567 -23.01 -11.27 11.44
N PHE A 568 -21.80 -11.06 10.89
CA PHE A 568 -20.48 -11.29 11.53
C PHE A 568 -19.44 -10.19 11.23
N ASP A 569 -19.87 -8.95 10.97
CA ASP A 569 -19.01 -7.77 11.17
C ASP A 569 -18.62 -7.61 12.65
N ASP A 570 -17.68 -6.72 12.97
CA ASP A 570 -16.94 -6.71 14.24
C ASP A 570 -17.78 -6.81 15.53
N ASP A 571 -18.82 -5.99 15.68
CA ASP A 571 -19.79 -6.08 16.79
C ASP A 571 -21.13 -6.75 16.41
N GLY A 572 -21.14 -7.44 15.27
CA GLY A 572 -22.30 -8.06 14.62
C GLY A 572 -23.12 -9.05 15.46
N PRO A 573 -24.45 -9.11 15.25
CA PRO A 573 -25.37 -9.85 16.10
C PRO A 573 -25.23 -11.38 16.00
N GLY A 574 -24.52 -11.91 15.01
CA GLY A 574 -24.21 -13.34 14.89
C GLY A 574 -23.20 -13.82 15.92
N TRP A 575 -22.27 -12.97 16.38
CA TRP A 575 -21.30 -13.34 17.41
C TRP A 575 -21.96 -13.71 18.75
N ASP A 576 -22.98 -12.95 19.15
CA ASP A 576 -23.75 -13.20 20.38
C ASP A 576 -24.84 -14.27 20.19
N ARG A 577 -25.30 -14.46 18.94
CA ARG A 577 -26.19 -15.57 18.56
C ARG A 577 -25.47 -16.93 18.55
N TYR A 578 -24.17 -16.92 18.28
CA TYR A 578 -23.31 -18.11 18.16
C TYR A 578 -22.01 -17.95 18.98
N PRO A 579 -22.09 -17.89 20.32
CA PRO A 579 -20.93 -17.60 21.18
C PRO A 579 -19.78 -18.61 21.05
N GLN A 580 -20.06 -19.84 20.59
CA GLN A 580 -19.03 -20.82 20.24
C GLN A 580 -18.16 -20.40 19.05
N ILE A 581 -18.72 -19.69 18.07
CA ILE A 581 -17.98 -19.11 16.93
C ILE A 581 -17.14 -17.92 17.42
N LYS A 582 -17.70 -17.07 18.29
CA LYS A 582 -16.99 -15.95 18.94
C LYS A 582 -15.79 -16.44 19.77
N ALA A 583 -15.93 -17.57 20.47
CA ALA A 583 -14.88 -18.19 21.26
C ALA A 583 -13.78 -18.87 20.42
N GLU A 584 -14.13 -19.43 19.25
CA GLU A 584 -13.18 -20.07 18.33
C GLU A 584 -12.36 -19.02 17.56
N LEU A 585 -13.04 -18.08 16.89
CA LEU A 585 -12.41 -17.11 16.00
C LEU A 585 -11.87 -15.85 16.69
N LYS A 586 -12.41 -15.50 17.86
CA LYS A 586 -11.97 -14.35 18.70
C LYS A 586 -11.87 -13.04 17.88
N PRO A 587 -13.00 -12.54 17.33
CA PRO A 587 -13.00 -11.28 16.58
C PRO A 587 -12.42 -10.14 17.44
N VAL A 588 -11.70 -9.24 16.76
CA VAL A 588 -11.36 -7.92 17.28
C VAL A 588 -12.59 -7.02 17.05
N VAL A 589 -12.61 -5.84 17.68
CA VAL A 589 -13.59 -4.79 17.39
C VAL A 589 -12.81 -3.50 17.13
N ALA A 590 -12.44 -3.25 15.88
CA ALA A 590 -11.66 -2.10 15.43
C ALA A 590 -11.85 -1.83 13.93
N ASP A 591 -11.96 -0.56 13.54
CA ASP A 591 -11.96 -0.10 12.14
C ASP A 591 -10.55 -0.24 11.53
N ASP A 592 -10.10 -1.49 11.35
CA ASP A 592 -8.83 -1.90 10.73
C ASP A 592 -9.01 -2.49 9.31
N GLY A 593 -10.25 -2.60 8.87
CA GLY A 593 -10.65 -3.12 7.57
C GLY A 593 -10.82 -4.65 7.52
N ILE A 594 -10.67 -5.40 8.62
CA ILE A 594 -10.67 -6.87 8.64
C ILE A 594 -11.94 -7.45 9.30
N PHE A 595 -12.89 -7.87 8.48
CA PHE A 595 -14.20 -8.37 8.92
C PHE A 595 -14.46 -9.81 8.47
N TYR A 596 -15.47 -10.45 9.07
CA TYR A 596 -15.96 -11.75 8.65
C TYR A 596 -17.25 -11.61 7.83
N LEU A 597 -17.38 -12.43 6.80
CA LEU A 597 -18.59 -12.59 6.02
C LEU A 597 -19.04 -14.05 6.06
N THR A 598 -20.34 -14.30 6.14
CA THR A 598 -20.86 -15.60 5.71
C THR A 598 -20.57 -15.81 4.23
N LYS A 599 -20.45 -17.07 3.83
CA LYS A 599 -20.39 -17.51 2.43
C LYS A 599 -21.45 -16.82 1.55
N ASP A 600 -22.67 -16.67 2.06
CA ASP A 600 -23.81 -16.14 1.30
C ASP A 600 -23.71 -14.60 1.16
N GLU A 601 -23.30 -13.88 2.20
CA GLU A 601 -22.96 -12.43 2.11
C GLU A 601 -21.78 -12.19 1.17
N PHE A 602 -20.70 -12.95 1.30
CA PHE A 602 -19.54 -12.86 0.41
C PHE A 602 -19.95 -12.98 -1.07
N PHE A 603 -20.79 -13.96 -1.39
CA PHE A 603 -21.28 -14.14 -2.75
C PHE A 603 -22.32 -13.11 -3.20
N GLN A 604 -23.01 -12.40 -2.29
CA GLN A 604 -23.84 -11.24 -2.64
C GLN A 604 -22.99 -10.11 -3.25
N PHE A 605 -21.88 -9.76 -2.60
CA PHE A 605 -21.01 -8.65 -3.03
C PHE A 605 -20.09 -9.07 -4.20
N PHE A 606 -19.41 -10.21 -4.08
CA PHE A 606 -18.32 -10.60 -4.97
C PHE A 606 -18.74 -11.53 -6.13
N ASP A 607 -18.67 -11.01 -7.37
CA ASP A 607 -18.84 -11.80 -8.61
C ASP A 607 -17.51 -12.19 -9.28
N HIS A 608 -16.41 -11.54 -8.88
CA HIS A 608 -15.06 -11.79 -9.39
C HIS A 608 -14.12 -12.11 -8.25
N ILE A 609 -13.41 -13.23 -8.38
CA ILE A 609 -12.40 -13.70 -7.43
C ILE A 609 -11.09 -13.85 -8.20
N TYR A 610 -10.01 -13.34 -7.63
CA TYR A 610 -8.66 -13.36 -8.16
C TYR A 610 -7.84 -14.37 -7.36
N VAL A 611 -7.07 -15.23 -8.03
CA VAL A 611 -6.21 -16.23 -7.36
C VAL A 611 -4.83 -16.24 -8.03
N SER A 612 -3.78 -16.05 -7.25
CA SER A 612 -2.42 -16.42 -7.63
C SER A 612 -2.07 -17.78 -7.03
N ALA A 613 -1.83 -18.78 -7.87
CA ALA A 613 -1.43 -20.12 -7.42
C ALA A 613 0.06 -20.20 -7.00
N SER A 614 0.56 -19.12 -6.41
CA SER A 614 1.86 -19.06 -5.74
C SER A 614 1.75 -19.74 -4.39
N ASN A 615 2.60 -20.72 -4.08
CA ASN A 615 2.73 -21.21 -2.70
C ASN A 615 3.54 -20.18 -1.90
N MET A 616 2.88 -19.30 -1.17
CA MET A 616 3.54 -18.19 -0.46
C MET A 616 4.43 -18.65 0.71
N THR A 617 4.40 -19.92 1.13
CA THR A 617 5.41 -20.44 2.08
C THR A 617 6.83 -20.39 1.52
N GLU A 618 7.01 -20.35 0.19
CA GLU A 618 8.31 -20.12 -0.46
C GLU A 618 8.84 -18.69 -0.28
N PHE A 619 8.08 -17.81 0.36
CA PHE A 619 8.42 -16.40 0.62
C PHE A 619 8.73 -16.10 2.09
N LYS A 620 8.45 -17.03 3.01
CA LYS A 620 8.84 -16.92 4.41
C LYS A 620 10.36 -17.04 4.53
N GLU A 621 10.95 -16.23 5.41
CA GLU A 621 12.39 -16.29 5.73
C GLU A 621 12.63 -17.37 6.82
N ASP A 622 13.79 -18.04 6.78
CA ASP A 622 14.18 -19.15 7.68
C ASP A 622 14.56 -18.67 9.10
#